data_AF-G0EWD8-F1
#
_entry.id   AF-G0EWD8-F1
#
_cell.length_a   1.000
_cell.length_b   1.000
_cell.length_c   1.000
_cell.angle_alpha   90.00
_cell.angle_beta   90.00
_cell.angle_gamma   90.00
#
_symmetry.space_group_name_H-M   'P 1'
#
loop_
_entity.id
_entity.type
_entity.pdbx_description
1 polymer ?
#
loop_
_entity_poly.entity_id
_entity_poly.type
_entity_poly.pdbx_seq_one_letter_code
_entity_poly.pdbx_strand_id
1 'polypeptide(L)'
;MFCFEYGTSNVYAQLGFADAEEIPLKANIVKDITHRIQVSGLRLSEAATLLETSQSDLLLALCGKFQSFRAAELHNWLDRLSIFLR
;
A
#
# COMPACT_ATOMS: atom_id res chain seq x y z
N MET A 1 9.46 2.63 -28.90
CA MET A 1 10.03 3.76 -28.15
C MET A 1 8.94 4.25 -27.21
N PHE A 2 9.15 4.21 -25.89
CA PHE A 2 8.19 4.78 -24.94
C PHE A 2 8.47 6.27 -24.79
N CYS A 3 7.41 7.10 -24.83
CA CYS A 3 7.48 8.51 -24.50
C CYS A 3 6.80 8.69 -23.14
N PHE A 4 7.49 9.28 -22.17
CA PHE A 4 6.95 9.53 -20.84
C PHE A 4 6.53 10.98 -20.74
N GLU A 5 5.29 11.20 -20.32
CA GLU A 5 4.79 12.53 -19.96
C GLU A 5 4.92 12.71 -18.45
N TYR A 6 5.54 13.82 -18.07
CA TYR A 6 5.70 14.21 -16.67
C TYR A 6 4.73 15.33 -16.37
N GLY A 7 3.94 15.18 -15.32
CA GLY A 7 3.00 16.19 -14.84
C GLY A 7 2.85 16.10 -13.34
N THR A 8 2.53 17.23 -12.70
CA THR A 8 2.26 17.31 -11.26
C THR A 8 0.82 16.93 -10.92
N SER A 9 -0.03 16.79 -11.92
CA SER A 9 -1.43 16.42 -11.80
C SER A 9 -1.60 14.91 -11.64
N ASN A 10 -2.62 14.52 -10.89
CA ASN A 10 -3.01 13.13 -10.71
C ASN A 10 -3.41 12.48 -12.05
N VAL A 11 -2.60 11.53 -12.51
CA VAL A 11 -2.84 10.78 -13.76
C VAL A 11 -4.16 10.02 -13.75
N TYR A 12 -4.61 9.56 -12.58
CA TYR A 12 -5.89 8.85 -12.47
C TYR A 12 -7.07 9.80 -12.69
N ALA A 13 -6.96 11.06 -12.24
CA ALA A 13 -7.98 12.07 -12.46
C ALA A 13 -8.07 12.46 -13.94
N GLN A 14 -6.92 12.59 -14.62
CA GLN A 14 -6.88 12.85 -16.05
C GLN A 14 -7.51 11.73 -16.88
N LEU A 15 -7.35 10.49 -16.43
CA LEU A 15 -7.92 9.30 -17.07
C LEU A 15 -9.40 9.06 -16.69
N GLY A 16 -10.00 9.93 -15.86
CA GLY A 16 -11.42 9.86 -15.51
C GLY A 16 -11.78 8.74 -14.53
N PHE A 17 -10.83 8.25 -13.74
CA PHE A 17 -11.13 7.26 -12.70
C PHE A 17 -12.01 7.89 -11.60
N ALA A 18 -13.07 7.19 -11.20
CA ALA A 18 -13.97 7.63 -10.13
C ALA A 18 -13.23 7.83 -8.80
N ASP A 19 -12.27 6.96 -8.51
CA ASP A 19 -11.52 6.94 -7.25
C ASP A 19 -10.11 7.54 -7.41
N ALA A 20 -9.97 8.50 -8.33
CA ALA A 20 -8.67 9.03 -8.75
C ALA A 20 -7.77 9.46 -7.59
N GLU A 21 -8.33 10.12 -6.56
CA GLU A 21 -7.58 10.58 -5.38
C GLU A 21 -7.30 9.46 -4.37
N GLU A 22 -8.14 8.42 -4.34
CA GLU A 22 -7.99 7.33 -3.38
C GLU A 22 -6.87 6.36 -3.78
N ILE A 23 -6.67 6.14 -5.08
CA ILE A 23 -5.61 5.26 -5.60
C ILE A 23 -4.20 5.67 -5.14
N PRO A 24 -3.74 6.92 -5.36
CA PRO A 24 -2.40 7.36 -4.92
C PRO A 24 -2.28 7.40 -3.39
N LEU A 25 -3.37 7.70 -2.68
CA LEU A 25 -3.40 7.64 -1.22
C LEU A 25 -3.12 6.21 -0.73
N LYS A 26 -3.86 5.21 -1.21
CA LYS A 26 -3.65 3.79 -0.86
C LYS A 26 -2.25 3.32 -1.28
N ALA A 27 -1.79 3.71 -2.46
CA ALA A 27 -0.47 3.34 -2.97
C ALA A 27 0.65 3.82 -2.04
N ASN A 28 0.56 5.06 -1.53
CA ASN A 28 1.55 5.59 -0.60
C ASN A 28 1.56 4.83 0.73
N ILE A 29 0.39 4.50 1.27
CA ILE A 29 0.30 3.71 2.52
C ILE A 29 0.95 2.33 2.34
N VAL A 30 0.61 1.64 1.25
CA VAL A 30 1.19 0.32 0.93
C VAL A 30 2.69 0.39 0.71
N LYS A 31 3.19 1.45 0.05
CA LYS A 31 4.63 1.68 -0.11
C LYS A 31 5.32 1.78 1.25
N ASP A 32 4.75 2.51 2.19
CA ASP A 32 5.33 2.70 3.53
C ASP A 32 5.28 1.40 4.36
N ILE A 33 4.19 0.63 4.27
CA ILE A 33 4.10 -0.73 4.83
C ILE A 33 5.20 -1.62 4.27
N THR A 34 5.34 -1.65 2.93
CA THR A 34 6.34 -2.47 2.22
C THR A 34 7.74 -2.13 2.70
N HIS A 35 8.07 -0.85 2.76
CA HIS A 35 9.36 -0.36 3.22
C HIS A 35 9.65 -0.79 4.67
N ARG A 36 8.68 -0.65 5.58
CA ARG A 36 8.84 -1.05 6.99
C ARG A 36 9.06 -2.55 7.16
N ILE A 37 8.32 -3.39 6.43
CA ILE A 37 8.51 -4.86 6.45
C ILE A 37 9.91 -5.21 5.94
N GLN A 38 10.37 -4.56 4.86
CA GLN A 38 11.70 -4.81 4.29
C GLN A 38 12.83 -4.40 5.23
N VAL A 39 12.78 -3.19 5.80
CA VAL A 39 13.82 -2.68 6.71
C VAL A 39 13.88 -3.46 8.02
N SER A 40 12.75 -3.98 8.50
CA SER A 40 12.71 -4.82 9.70
C SER A 40 13.11 -6.28 9.46
N GLY A 41 13.31 -6.70 8.20
CA GLY A 41 13.65 -8.08 7.85
C GLY A 41 12.53 -9.09 8.14
N LEU A 42 11.29 -8.63 8.34
CA LEU A 42 10.14 -9.49 8.62
C LEU A 42 9.80 -10.35 7.41
N ARG A 43 9.58 -11.64 7.65
CA ARG A 43 8.97 -12.52 6.65
C ARG A 43 7.50 -12.14 6.49
N LEU A 44 6.96 -12.42 5.30
CA LEU A 44 5.57 -12.12 4.98
C LEU A 44 4.58 -12.76 5.98
N SER A 45 4.85 -13.97 6.45
CA SER A 45 4.01 -14.66 7.46
C SER A 45 4.06 -14.00 8.83
N GLU A 46 5.23 -13.48 9.23
CA GLU A 46 5.40 -12.77 10.51
C GLU A 46 4.70 -11.42 10.46
N ALA A 47 4.86 -10.69 9.35
CA ALA A 47 4.16 -9.44 9.12
C ALA A 47 2.63 -9.65 9.09
N ALA A 48 2.13 -10.67 8.39
CA ALA A 48 0.69 -10.98 8.36
C ALA A 48 0.13 -11.27 9.75
N THR A 49 0.88 -12.02 10.57
CA THR A 49 0.51 -12.31 11.97
C THR A 49 0.44 -11.03 12.80
N LEU A 50 1.44 -10.15 12.70
CA LEU A 50 1.51 -8.88 13.42
C LEU A 50 0.39 -7.92 13.02
N LEU A 51 0.02 -7.94 11.73
CA LEU A 51 -1.02 -7.12 11.14
C LEU A 51 -2.43 -7.67 11.35
N GLU A 52 -2.57 -8.86 11.96
CA GLU A 52 -3.84 -9.57 12.13
C GLU A 52 -4.61 -9.75 10.81
N THR A 53 -3.89 -10.05 9.72
CA THR A 53 -4.47 -10.28 8.39
C THR A 53 -3.97 -11.60 7.78
N SER A 54 -4.57 -12.03 6.67
CA SER A 54 -4.10 -13.21 5.95
C SER A 54 -2.81 -12.90 5.18
N GLN A 55 -1.95 -13.92 5.03
CA GLN A 55 -0.73 -13.79 4.25
C GLN A 55 -1.02 -13.48 2.77
N SER A 56 -2.14 -13.99 2.25
CA SER A 56 -2.61 -13.76 0.88
C SER A 56 -3.06 -12.31 0.67
N ASP A 57 -3.82 -11.75 1.61
CA ASP A 57 -4.30 -10.36 1.52
C ASP A 57 -3.14 -9.38 1.64
N LEU A 58 -2.21 -9.65 2.57
CA LEU A 58 -0.99 -8.86 2.68
C LEU A 58 -0.18 -8.93 1.38
N LEU A 59 0.00 -10.12 0.79
CA LEU A 59 0.71 -10.27 -0.49
C LEU A 59 0.04 -9.46 -1.61
N LEU A 60 -1.29 -9.54 -1.73
CA LEU A 60 -2.04 -8.79 -2.74
C LEU A 60 -1.79 -7.29 -2.61
N ALA A 61 -1.92 -6.75 -1.39
CA ALA A 61 -1.66 -5.35 -1.13
C ALA A 61 -0.23 -4.96 -1.54
N LEU A 62 0.79 -5.70 -1.09
CA LEU A 62 2.21 -5.44 -1.41
C LEU A 62 2.51 -5.55 -2.92
N CYS A 63 1.76 -6.36 -3.67
CA CYS A 63 1.85 -6.46 -5.13
C CYS A 63 1.07 -5.36 -5.88
N GLY A 64 0.56 -4.34 -5.18
CA GLY A 64 -0.21 -3.24 -5.79
C GLY A 64 -1.67 -3.58 -6.08
N LYS A 65 -2.17 -4.71 -5.57
CA LYS A 65 -3.57 -5.15 -5.71
C LYS A 65 -4.39 -4.73 -4.49
N PHE A 66 -4.32 -3.44 -4.15
CA PHE A 66 -4.95 -2.88 -2.96
C PHE A 66 -6.34 -2.23 -3.22
N GLN A 67 -6.92 -2.40 -4.41
CA GLN A 67 -8.17 -1.73 -4.81
C GLN A 67 -9.36 -2.15 -3.94
N SER A 68 -9.41 -3.43 -3.56
CA SER A 68 -10.47 -4.01 -2.70
C SER A 68 -10.34 -3.61 -1.23
N PHE A 69 -9.19 -3.08 -0.81
CA PHE A 69 -8.95 -2.71 0.58
C PHE A 69 -9.43 -1.29 0.85
N ARG A 70 -9.95 -1.06 2.05
CA ARG A 70 -10.32 0.28 2.49
C ARG A 70 -9.06 1.03 2.91
N ALA A 71 -8.97 2.34 2.63
CA ALA A 71 -7.82 3.13 3.06
C ALA A 71 -7.60 3.07 4.59
N ALA A 72 -8.68 3.05 5.37
CA ALA A 72 -8.63 2.91 6.83
C ALA A 72 -8.03 1.58 7.30
N GLU A 73 -8.23 0.49 6.54
CA GLU A 73 -7.66 -0.82 6.85
C GLU A 73 -6.14 -0.82 6.63
N LEU A 74 -5.69 -0.26 5.50
CA LEU A 74 -4.26 -0.10 5.21
C LEU A 74 -3.58 0.82 6.24
N HIS A 75 -4.24 1.89 6.66
CA HIS A 75 -3.73 2.75 7.73
C HIS A 75 -3.56 2.00 9.05
N ASN A 76 -4.55 1.19 9.44
CA ASN A 76 -4.45 0.36 10.65
C ASN A 76 -3.24 -0.58 10.58
N TRP A 77 -2.95 -1.18 9.42
CA TRP A 77 -1.75 -1.98 9.24
C TRP A 77 -0.47 -1.17 9.43
N LEU A 78 -0.40 0.02 8.83
CA LEU A 78 0.76 0.90 8.97
C LEU A 78 0.98 1.35 10.43
N ASP A 79 -0.09 1.67 11.14
CA ASP A 79 -0.05 2.08 12.55
C ASP A 79 0.47 0.94 13.43
N ARG A 80 -0.01 -0.28 13.22
CA ARG A 80 0.48 -1.48 13.93
C ARG A 80 1.98 -1.66 13.72
N LEU A 81 2.45 -1.68 12.46
CA LEU A 81 3.87 -1.78 12.18
C LEU A 81 4.68 -0.66 12.84
N SER A 82 4.15 0.55 12.89
CA SER A 82 4.83 1.68 13.53
C SER A 82 4.94 1.54 15.05
N ILE A 83 3.97 0.91 15.70
CA ILE A 83 3.99 0.62 17.13
C ILE A 83 4.99 -0.50 17.45
N PHE A 84 5.00 -1.57 16.66
CA PHE A 84 5.85 -2.75 16.92
C PHE A 84 7.32 -2.56 16.52
N LEU A 85 7.61 -1.71 15.54
CA LEU A 85 8.97 -1.46 15.04
C LEU A 85 9.61 -0.20 15.67
N ARG A 86 9.06 0.30 16.78
CA ARG A 86 9.60 1.42 17.55
C ARG A 86 10.72 0.97 18.49
#